data_AF-A0A938HPE0-F1
#
_entry.id   AF-A0A938HPE0-F1
#
_cell.length_a   1.000
_cell.length_b   1.000
_cell.length_c   1.000
_cell.angle_alpha   90.00
_cell.angle_beta   90.00
_cell.angle_gamma   90.00
#
_symmetry.space_group_name_H-M   'P 1'
#
loop_
_entity.id
_entity.type
_entity.pdbx_description
1 polymer ?
#
loop_
_entity_poly.entity_id
_entity_poly.type
_entity_poly.pdbx_seq_one_letter_code
_entity_poly.pdbx_strand_id
1 'polypeptide(L)'
;CRGTACHVKGSARVLDAVAQSLGVKPGETTRDGLFSLEVVACLGACGLAPVVAVNGEFHAGVNPDSVKAILETCRGKAAGDA
;
A
#
# COMPACT_ATOMS: atom_id res chain seq x y z
N CYS A 1 0.14 -1.56 -6.12
CA CYS A 1 0.32 -1.83 -7.57
C CYS A 1 -0.95 -2.45 -8.17
N ARG A 2 -1.44 -1.94 -9.31
CA ARG A 2 -2.61 -2.47 -10.05
C ARG A 2 -2.26 -3.14 -11.38
N GLY A 3 -1.00 -3.56 -11.56
CA GLY A 3 -0.57 -4.26 -12.76
C GLY A 3 -1.29 -5.59 -12.90
N THR A 4 -1.34 -6.15 -14.12
CA THR A 4 -2.04 -7.41 -14.41
C THR A 4 -1.64 -8.53 -13.45
N ALA A 5 -0.35 -8.72 -13.20
CA ALA A 5 0.17 -9.71 -12.25
C ALA A 5 -0.30 -9.49 -10.80
N CYS A 6 -0.41 -8.25 -10.35
CA CYS A 6 -0.95 -7.92 -9.02
C CYS A 6 -2.47 -8.07 -8.97
N HIS A 7 -3.15 -7.73 -10.07
CA HIS A 7 -4.60 -7.83 -10.18
C HIS A 7 -5.07 -9.29 -10.10
N VAL A 8 -4.44 -10.20 -10.85
CA VAL A 8 -4.78 -11.64 -10.79
C VAL A 8 -4.52 -12.27 -9.42
N LYS A 9 -3.53 -11.74 -8.67
CA LYS A 9 -3.26 -12.15 -7.29
C LYS A 9 -4.15 -11.47 -6.25
N GLY A 10 -5.12 -10.66 -6.66
CA GLY A 10 -6.10 -10.07 -5.75
C GLY A 10 -5.66 -8.76 -5.10
N SER A 11 -4.79 -7.97 -5.73
CA SER A 11 -4.37 -6.66 -5.21
C SER A 11 -5.52 -5.66 -4.98
N ALA A 12 -6.67 -5.87 -5.63
CA ALA A 12 -7.87 -5.08 -5.41
C ALA A 12 -8.38 -5.18 -3.95
N ARG A 13 -8.29 -6.35 -3.31
CA ARG A 13 -8.69 -6.54 -1.91
C ARG A 13 -7.77 -5.81 -0.95
N VAL A 14 -6.47 -5.82 -1.26
CA VAL A 14 -5.47 -5.08 -0.49
C VAL A 14 -5.73 -3.58 -0.59
N LEU A 15 -5.99 -3.07 -1.80
CA LEU A 15 -6.32 -1.67 -2.01
C LEU A 15 -7.55 -1.24 -1.21
N ASP A 16 -8.61 -2.05 -1.25
CA ASP A 16 -9.84 -1.79 -0.50
C ASP A 16 -9.60 -1.79 1.01
N ALA A 17 -8.86 -2.77 1.54
CA ALA A 17 -8.49 -2.82 2.95
C ALA A 17 -7.65 -1.59 3.38
N VAL A 18 -6.73 -1.13 2.54
CA VAL A 18 -5.94 0.09 2.76
C VAL A 18 -6.85 1.32 2.78
N ALA A 19 -7.72 1.46 1.77
CA ALA A 19 -8.67 2.56 1.65
C ALA A 19 -9.62 2.62 2.87
N GLN A 20 -10.16 1.48 3.31
CA GLN A 20 -11.00 1.39 4.51
C GLN A 20 -10.23 1.72 5.79
N SER A 21 -8.99 1.23 5.92
CA SER A 21 -8.17 1.47 7.12
C SER A 21 -7.77 2.93 7.29
N LEU A 22 -7.51 3.62 6.18
CA LEU A 22 -7.14 5.05 6.17
C LEU A 22 -8.36 5.97 6.06
N GLY A 23 -9.51 5.46 5.61
CA GLY A 23 -10.71 6.25 5.36
C GLY A 23 -10.58 7.20 4.17
N VAL A 24 -9.73 6.87 3.19
CA VAL A 24 -9.48 7.69 1.99
C VAL A 24 -9.66 6.89 0.71
N LYS A 25 -9.92 7.58 -0.40
CA LYS A 25 -10.01 6.94 -1.72
C LYS A 25 -8.64 6.87 -2.39
N PRO A 26 -8.47 5.97 -3.38
CA PRO A 26 -7.28 5.99 -4.23
C PRO A 26 -7.14 7.34 -4.95
N GLY A 27 -6.00 7.98 -4.78
CA GLY A 27 -5.68 9.33 -5.25
C GLY A 27 -5.86 10.42 -4.19
N GLU A 28 -6.26 10.09 -2.96
CA GLU A 28 -6.43 11.04 -1.87
C GLU A 28 -5.36 10.88 -0.78
N THR A 29 -5.10 11.99 -0.09
CA THR A 29 -4.23 12.05 1.09
C THR A 29 -5.07 12.06 2.35
N THR A 30 -4.60 11.34 3.37
CA THR A 30 -5.24 11.27 4.68
C THR A 30 -5.23 12.65 5.34
N ARG A 31 -6.27 12.97 6.12
CA ARG A 31 -6.39 14.27 6.81
C ARG A 31 -5.23 14.56 7.76
N ASP A 32 -4.65 13.52 8.33
CA ASP A 32 -3.47 13.62 9.20
C ASP A 32 -2.18 13.99 8.45
N GLY A 33 -2.19 14.00 7.11
CA GLY A 33 -1.01 14.29 6.29
C GLY A 33 0.06 13.20 6.31
N LEU A 34 -0.17 12.09 7.02
CA LEU A 34 0.80 11.01 7.20
C LEU A 34 0.88 10.03 6.02
N PHE A 35 -0.23 9.84 5.29
CA PHE A 35 -0.31 8.85 4.22
C PHE A 35 -1.05 9.39 3.01
N SER A 36 -0.48 9.16 1.83
CA SER A 36 -1.11 9.40 0.53
C SER A 36 -1.37 8.06 -0.16
N LEU A 37 -2.62 7.79 -0.50
CA LEU A 37 -2.99 6.55 -1.17
C LEU A 37 -2.92 6.75 -2.68
N GLU A 38 -1.91 6.19 -3.34
CA GLU A 38 -1.78 6.28 -4.79
C GLU A 38 -1.79 4.92 -5.47
N VAL A 39 -2.48 4.85 -6.61
CA VAL A 39 -2.60 3.62 -7.40
C VAL A 39 -1.70 3.71 -8.62
N VAL A 40 -0.58 3.03 -8.55
CA VAL A 40 0.34 2.87 -9.68
C VAL A 40 0.00 1.64 -10.54
N ALA A 41 0.13 1.79 -11.85
CA ALA A 41 -0.14 0.74 -12.82
C ALA A 41 0.89 -0.40 -12.78
N CYS A 42 2.18 -0.12 -12.62
CA CYS A 42 3.21 -1.17 -12.50
C CYS A 42 4.38 -0.67 -11.65
N LEU A 43 4.94 -1.56 -10.83
CA LEU A 43 6.17 -1.32 -10.05
C LEU A 43 7.35 -2.16 -10.53
N GLY A 44 7.19 -2.97 -11.59
CA GLY A 44 8.23 -3.89 -12.07
C GLY A 44 8.49 -5.11 -11.17
N ALA A 45 7.96 -5.15 -9.95
CA ALA A 45 8.12 -6.25 -9.00
C ALA A 45 7.06 -7.37 -9.18
N CYS A 46 6.80 -7.80 -10.42
CA CYS A 46 5.76 -8.79 -10.73
C CYS A 46 5.99 -10.15 -10.04
N GLY A 47 7.25 -10.54 -9.81
CA GLY A 47 7.59 -11.76 -9.07
C GLY A 47 7.16 -11.75 -7.60
N LEU A 48 6.99 -10.56 -7.03
CA LEU A 48 6.65 -10.32 -5.62
C LEU A 48 5.20 -9.88 -5.42
N ALA A 49 4.39 -9.96 -6.47
CA ALA A 49 2.98 -9.62 -6.42
C ALA A 49 2.24 -10.44 -5.34
N PRO A 50 1.28 -9.84 -4.60
CA PRO A 50 0.89 -8.43 -4.59
C PRO A 50 1.92 -7.54 -3.84
N VAL A 51 2.28 -6.41 -4.47
CA VAL A 51 3.30 -5.48 -3.96
C VAL A 51 2.73 -4.09 -3.69
N VAL A 52 3.14 -3.50 -2.57
CA VAL A 52 2.84 -2.13 -2.14
C VAL A 52 4.17 -1.41 -1.91
N ALA A 53 4.27 -0.16 -2.31
CA ALA A 53 5.43 0.69 -2.00
C ALA A 53 5.01 1.73 -0.97
N VAL A 54 5.78 1.90 0.09
CA VAL A 54 5.59 2.93 1.12
C VAL A 54 6.92 3.64 1.32
N ASN A 55 6.97 4.96 1.09
CA ASN A 55 8.20 5.77 1.18
C ASN A 55 9.40 5.17 0.42
N GLY A 56 9.17 4.51 -0.71
CA GLY A 56 10.24 3.87 -1.50
C GLY A 56 10.65 2.47 -1.04
N GLU A 57 10.17 1.97 0.10
CA GLU A 57 10.30 0.57 0.51
C GLU A 57 9.22 -0.29 -0.17
N PHE A 58 9.64 -1.38 -0.83
CA PHE A 58 8.72 -2.34 -1.44
C PHE A 58 8.33 -3.43 -0.44
N HIS A 59 7.04 -3.51 -0.14
CA HIS A 59 6.43 -4.59 0.64
C HIS A 59 5.84 -5.63 -0.31
N ALA A 60 6.43 -6.82 -0.33
CA ALA A 60 5.98 -7.98 -1.09
C ALA A 60 4.98 -8.83 -0.29
N GLY A 61 4.09 -9.55 -0.98
CA GLY A 61 3.18 -10.51 -0.35
C GLY A 61 2.20 -9.85 0.63
N VAL A 62 1.71 -8.66 0.30
CA VAL A 62 0.80 -7.93 1.19
C VAL A 62 -0.59 -8.56 1.17
N ASN A 63 -1.10 -8.84 2.37
CA ASN A 63 -2.44 -9.35 2.60
C ASN A 63 -3.32 -8.27 3.27
N PRO A 64 -4.64 -8.30 3.09
CA PRO A 64 -5.56 -7.33 3.70
C PRO A 64 -5.45 -7.30 5.24
N ASP A 65 -5.22 -8.44 5.90
CA ASP A 65 -4.93 -8.48 7.34
C ASP A 65 -3.60 -7.81 7.71
N SER A 66 -2.55 -8.04 6.91
CA SER A 66 -1.22 -7.48 7.16
C SER A 66 -1.15 -5.97 6.89
N VAL A 67 -2.10 -5.42 6.12
CA VAL A 67 -2.16 -3.97 5.83
C VAL A 67 -2.16 -3.15 7.12
N LYS A 68 -2.92 -3.56 8.13
CA LYS A 68 -2.98 -2.85 9.41
C LYS A 68 -1.62 -2.82 10.10
N ALA A 69 -0.97 -3.97 10.21
CA ALA A 69 0.36 -4.09 10.82
C ALA A 69 1.42 -3.28 10.06
N ILE A 70 1.35 -3.27 8.72
CA ILE A 70 2.25 -2.47 7.87
C ILE A 70 2.02 -0.98 8.11
N LEU A 71 0.76 -0.52 8.14
CA LEU A 71 0.41 0.88 8.41
C LEU A 71 0.91 1.33 9.78
N GLU A 72 0.75 0.52 10.82
CA GLU A 72 1.27 0.82 12.16
C GLU A 72 2.80 0.89 12.19
N THR A 73 3.47 -0.05 11.52
CA THR A 73 4.93 -0.04 11.39
C THR A 73 5.41 1.20 10.63
N CYS A 74 4.73 1.58 9.55
CA CYS A 74 5.05 2.77 8.76
C CYS A 74 4.79 4.06 9.54
N ARG A 75 3.75 4.13 10.39
CA ARG A 75 3.53 5.28 11.30
C ARG A 75 4.71 5.49 12.23
N GLY A 76 5.31 4.42 12.75
CA GLY A 76 6.51 4.50 13.59
C GLY A 76 7.78 4.87 12.81
N LYS A 77 7.95 4.33 11.59
CA LYS A 77 9.11 4.61 10.74
C LYS A 77 9.12 5.99 10.09
N ALA A 78 7.96 6.60 9.83
CA ALA A 78 7.85 7.94 9.23
C ALA A 78 8.55 9.04 10.05
N ALA A 79 8.82 8.79 11.34
CA ALA A 79 9.59 9.69 12.20
C ALA A 79 11.13 9.55 12.05
N GLY A 80 11.63 8.56 11.31
CA GLY A 80 13.06 8.21 11.25
C GLY A 80 13.76 8.49 9.91
N ASP A 81 13.07 9.04 8.91
CA ASP A 81 13.66 9.47 7.64
C ASP A 81 13.80 11.00 7.66
N ALA A 82 14.80 11.49 8.42
CA ALA A 82 15.22 12.88 8.50
C ALA A 82 16.75 12.97 8.44
#